data_AF-A0A6B0HC58-F1
#
_entry.id   AF-A0A6B0HC58-F1
#
_cell.length_a   1.000
_cell.length_b   1.000
_cell.length_c   1.000
_cell.angle_alpha   90.00
_cell.angle_beta   90.00
_cell.angle_gamma   90.00
#
_symmetry.space_group_name_H-M   'P 1'
#
loop_
_entity.id
_entity.type
_entity.pdbx_description
1 polymer ?
#
loop_
_entity_poly.entity_id
_entity_poly.type
_entity_poly.pdbx_seq_one_letter_code
_entity_poly.pdbx_strand_id
1 'polypeptide(L)'
;MAWECGIDGCGAVFEDVESAVIHQATEHERPECKVCGTIVPDGYLALRHTFNEHSRAEYVRAYGADSEDVRKREELLEEIEEVADMELIANELTR
;
A
#
# COMPACT_ATOMS: atom_id res chain seq x y z
N MET A 1 14.33 1.52 11.96
CA MET A 1 13.92 2.84 11.44
C MET A 1 12.45 2.98 11.76
N ALA A 2 11.97 4.17 12.10
CA ALA A 2 10.55 4.33 12.43
C ALA A 2 9.74 4.48 11.12
N TRP A 3 8.60 3.80 11.04
CA TRP A 3 7.71 3.77 9.88
C TRP A 3 6.41 4.49 10.20
N GLU A 4 6.10 5.56 9.47
CA GLU A 4 4.80 6.24 9.58
C GLU A 4 3.76 5.52 8.71
N CYS A 5 2.50 5.46 9.16
CA CYS A 5 1.39 4.88 8.41
C CYS A 5 1.23 5.51 7.01
N GLY A 6 1.48 6.81 6.84
CA GLY A 6 1.44 7.46 5.52
C GLY A 6 0.06 7.60 4.88
N ILE A 7 -1.00 7.07 5.49
CA ILE A 7 -2.40 7.38 5.14
C ILE A 7 -2.75 8.75 5.72
N ASP A 8 -3.33 9.61 4.88
CA ASP A 8 -3.63 11.00 5.23
C ASP A 8 -4.51 11.08 6.49
N GLY A 9 -4.10 11.94 7.43
CA GLY A 9 -4.79 12.11 8.71
C GLY A 9 -4.51 11.05 9.80
N CYS A 10 -3.70 10.01 9.54
CA CYS A 10 -3.37 9.00 10.55
C CYS A 10 -2.22 9.43 11.48
N GLY A 11 -1.01 9.62 10.92
CA GLY A 11 0.19 10.01 11.66
C GLY A 11 0.72 8.98 12.68
N ALA A 12 0.18 7.75 12.70
CA ALA A 12 0.71 6.68 13.56
C ALA A 12 2.11 6.25 13.10
N VAL A 13 2.99 5.94 14.05
CA VAL A 13 4.39 5.58 13.80
C VAL A 13 4.73 4.26 14.51
N PHE A 14 5.46 3.38 13.82
CA PHE A 14 5.78 2.02 14.22
C PHE A 14 7.29 1.78 14.17
N GLU A 15 7.77 0.76 14.91
CA GLU A 15 9.19 0.40 14.95
C GLU A 15 9.63 -0.44 13.74
N ASP A 16 8.68 -1.10 13.09
CA ASP A 16 8.85 -2.01 11.95
C ASP A 16 7.77 -1.76 10.87
N VAL A 17 8.08 -2.20 9.66
CA VAL A 17 7.24 -1.94 8.48
C VAL A 17 6.00 -2.83 8.50
N GLU A 18 6.12 -4.04 9.02
CA GLU A 18 5.03 -5.02 9.11
C GLU A 18 3.90 -4.48 9.97
N SER A 19 4.22 -3.89 11.13
CA SER A 19 3.25 -3.26 12.03
C SER A 19 2.55 -2.08 11.36
N ALA A 20 3.28 -1.27 10.57
CA ALA A 20 2.68 -0.18 9.82
C ALA A 20 1.72 -0.68 8.73
N VAL A 21 2.11 -1.72 7.97
CA VAL A 21 1.28 -2.33 6.92
C VAL A 21 0.05 -3.03 7.52
N ILE A 22 0.20 -3.76 8.62
CA ILE A 22 -0.92 -4.41 9.32
C ILE A 22 -1.89 -3.34 9.81
N HIS A 23 -1.39 -2.26 10.42
CA HIS A 23 -2.22 -1.14 10.85
C HIS A 23 -2.99 -0.49 9.69
N GLN A 24 -2.33 -0.23 8.55
CA GLN A 24 -3.01 0.26 7.34
C GLN A 24 -4.17 -0.66 6.93
N ALA A 25 -3.98 -1.98 7.05
CA ALA A 25 -4.95 -2.97 6.60
C ALA A 25 -6.14 -3.21 7.55
N THR A 26 -5.97 -2.94 8.84
CA THR A 26 -6.98 -3.24 9.87
C THR A 26 -7.65 -2.02 10.47
N GLU A 27 -6.95 -0.88 10.55
CA GLU A 27 -7.43 0.32 11.25
C GLU A 27 -7.97 1.41 10.32
N HIS A 28 -7.81 1.25 8.99
CA HIS A 28 -8.30 2.19 8.00
C HIS A 28 -9.46 1.63 7.17
N GLU A 29 -10.29 2.56 6.68
CA GLU A 29 -11.36 2.22 5.75
C GLU A 29 -10.79 1.62 4.47
N ARG A 30 -11.41 0.55 3.98
CA ARG A 30 -10.94 -0.18 2.79
C ARG A 30 -11.42 0.52 1.53
N PRO A 31 -10.53 1.12 0.71
CA PRO A 31 -10.95 1.77 -0.52
C PRO A 31 -11.33 0.76 -1.61
N GLU A 32 -12.13 1.23 -2.55
CA GLU A 32 -12.35 0.55 -3.82
C GLU A 32 -11.19 0.87 -4.79
N CYS A 33 -10.61 -0.16 -5.42
CA CYS A 33 -9.65 0.03 -6.49
C CYS A 33 -10.33 0.71 -7.68
N LYS A 34 -9.84 1.89 -8.09
CA LYS A 34 -10.45 2.69 -9.18
C LYS A 34 -10.27 2.06 -10.57
N VAL A 35 -9.45 1.01 -10.70
CA VAL A 35 -9.26 0.29 -11.97
C VAL A 35 -10.29 -0.84 -12.14
N CYS A 36 -10.49 -1.68 -11.11
CA CYS A 36 -11.29 -2.90 -11.23
C CYS A 36 -12.49 -3.00 -10.27
N GLY A 37 -12.64 -2.09 -9.32
CA GLY A 37 -13.76 -2.05 -8.38
C GLY A 37 -13.64 -3.00 -7.18
N THR A 38 -12.52 -3.70 -7.02
CA THR A 38 -12.28 -4.56 -5.85
C THR A 38 -12.05 -3.72 -4.60
N ILE A 39 -12.71 -4.07 -3.48
CA ILE A 39 -12.39 -3.51 -2.16
C ILE A 39 -11.11 -4.14 -1.64
N VAL A 40 -10.09 -3.31 -1.39
CA VAL A 40 -8.77 -3.73 -0.93
C VAL A 40 -8.38 -3.03 0.38
N PRO A 41 -7.48 -3.58 1.20
CA PRO A 41 -6.91 -2.83 2.31
C PRO A 41 -6.18 -1.58 1.80
N ASP A 42 -6.25 -0.47 2.54
CA ASP A 42 -5.62 0.80 2.16
C ASP A 42 -4.09 0.74 2.30
N GLY A 43 -3.41 1.83 1.93
CA GLY A 43 -1.97 1.98 2.07
C GLY A 43 -1.18 1.08 1.13
N TYR A 44 -0.18 0.39 1.67
CA TYR A 44 0.75 -0.45 0.92
C TYR A 44 0.04 -1.54 0.10
N LEU A 45 -0.95 -2.22 0.68
CA LEU A 45 -1.63 -3.32 -0.01
C LEU A 45 -2.48 -2.84 -1.19
N ALA A 46 -3.06 -1.64 -1.13
CA ALA A 46 -3.76 -1.03 -2.28
C ALA A 46 -2.79 -0.70 -3.42
N LEU A 47 -1.62 -0.12 -3.09
CA LEU A 47 -0.57 0.16 -4.08
C LEU A 47 -0.06 -1.14 -4.71
N ARG A 48 0.29 -2.13 -3.88
CA ARG A 48 0.80 -3.41 -4.35
C ARG A 48 -0.19 -4.15 -5.24
N HIS A 49 -1.47 -4.18 -4.89
CA HIS A 49 -2.53 -4.69 -5.76
C HIS A 49 -2.51 -3.97 -7.11
N THR A 50 -2.48 -2.65 -7.09
CA THR A 50 -2.55 -1.85 -8.32
C THR A 50 -1.37 -2.13 -9.25
N PHE A 51 -0.14 -2.15 -8.73
CA PHE A 51 1.06 -2.31 -9.55
C PHE A 51 1.35 -3.77 -9.95
N ASN A 52 0.80 -4.75 -9.24
CA ASN A 52 0.95 -6.16 -9.61
C ASN A 52 -0.16 -6.67 -10.54
N GLU A 53 -1.38 -6.11 -10.44
CA GLU A 53 -2.53 -6.61 -11.19
C GLU A 53 -2.92 -5.71 -12.36
N HIS A 54 -2.50 -4.44 -12.36
CA HIS A 54 -2.83 -3.48 -13.42
C HIS A 54 -1.58 -2.81 -13.99
N SER A 55 -1.72 -2.24 -15.19
CA SER A 55 -0.64 -1.51 -15.84
C SER A 55 -0.50 -0.08 -15.30
N ARG A 56 0.70 0.51 -15.41
CA ARG A 56 0.95 1.94 -15.13
C ARG A 56 -0.03 2.86 -15.87
N ALA A 57 -0.38 2.50 -17.10
CA ALA A 57 -1.31 3.28 -17.91
C ALA A 57 -2.74 3.26 -17.36
N GLU A 58 -3.17 2.14 -16.77
CA GLU A 58 -4.47 2.04 -16.08
C GLU A 58 -4.47 2.83 -14.78
N TYR A 59 -3.40 2.72 -13.98
CA TYR A 59 -3.24 3.53 -12.77
C TYR A 59 -3.31 5.04 -13.06
N VAL A 60 -2.51 5.52 -14.03
CA VAL A 60 -2.51 6.93 -14.45
C VAL A 60 -3.92 7.41 -14.84
N ARG A 61 -4.66 6.62 -15.62
CA ARG A 61 -6.02 6.99 -16.05
C ARG A 61 -7.03 6.96 -14.90
N ALA A 62 -6.99 5.96 -14.04
CA ALA A 62 -7.98 5.76 -12.99
C ALA A 62 -7.76 6.70 -11.79
N TYR A 63 -6.50 7.02 -11.47
CA TYR A 63 -6.13 7.82 -10.31
C TYR A 63 -5.74 9.26 -10.65
N GLY A 64 -5.65 9.62 -11.94
CA GLY A 64 -5.22 10.95 -12.37
C GLY A 64 -3.75 11.25 -12.05
N ALA A 65 -2.94 10.21 -11.90
CA ALA A 65 -1.52 10.29 -11.56
C ALA A 65 -0.67 10.64 -12.79
N ASP A 66 0.51 11.20 -12.57
CA ASP A 66 1.51 11.41 -13.62
C ASP A 66 2.67 10.40 -13.53
N SER A 67 3.66 10.57 -14.41
CA SER A 67 4.83 9.68 -14.44
C SER A 67 5.71 9.78 -13.18
N GLU A 68 5.72 10.93 -12.51
CA GLU A 68 6.46 11.14 -11.27
C GLU A 68 5.76 10.46 -10.11
N ASP A 69 4.43 10.55 -10.04
CA ASP A 69 3.65 9.81 -9.07
C ASP A 69 3.89 8.30 -9.20
N VAL A 70 3.87 7.77 -10.42
CA VAL A 70 4.17 6.36 -10.69
C VAL A 70 5.54 5.96 -10.13
N ARG A 71 6.59 6.71 -10.47
CA ARG A 71 7.95 6.41 -10.00
C ARG A 71 8.04 6.41 -8.48
N LYS A 72 7.48 7.42 -7.82
CA LYS A 72 7.47 7.51 -6.35
C LYS A 72 6.78 6.31 -5.70
N ARG A 73 5.69 5.82 -6.29
CA ARG A 73 4.98 4.64 -5.76
C ARG A 73 5.74 3.35 -5.98
N GLU A 74 6.41 3.21 -7.12
CA GLU A 74 7.26 2.04 -7.40
C GLU A 74 8.49 2.01 -6.48
N GLU A 75 9.17 3.15 -6.30
CA GLU A 75 10.30 3.28 -5.36
C GLU A 75 9.89 2.96 -3.92
N LEU A 76 8.72 3.45 -3.48
CA LEU A 76 8.18 3.13 -2.16
C LEU A 76 7.84 1.64 -2.00
N LEU A 77 7.28 1.00 -3.04
CA LEU A 77 7.02 -0.43 -3.02
C LEU A 77 8.32 -1.22 -2.90
N GLU A 78 9.35 -0.86 -3.66
CA GLU A 78 10.67 -1.49 -3.60
C GLU A 78 11.31 -1.32 -2.22
N GLU A 79 11.26 -0.12 -1.62
CA GLU A 79 11.80 0.14 -0.28
C GLU A 79 11.11 -0.71 0.80
N ILE A 80 9.78 -0.81 0.74
CA ILE A 80 9.01 -1.64 1.68
C ILE A 80 9.32 -3.12 1.45
N GLU A 81 9.32 -3.60 0.20
CA GLU A 81 9.54 -5.01 -0.12
C GLU A 81 10.99 -5.47 0.16
N GLU A 82 11.96 -4.57 0.22
CA GLU A 82 13.33 -4.89 0.62
C GLU A 82 13.43 -5.31 2.10
N VAL A 83 12.57 -4.75 2.96
CA VAL A 83 12.65 -4.96 4.42
C VAL A 83 11.48 -5.75 5.00
N ALA A 84 10.34 -5.81 4.31
CA ALA A 84 9.12 -6.43 4.84
C ALA A 84 9.13 -7.96 4.73
N ASP A 85 8.80 -8.62 5.83
CA ASP A 85 8.43 -10.04 5.84
C ASP A 85 6.96 -10.20 5.39
N MET A 86 6.78 -10.48 4.10
CA MET A 86 5.46 -10.68 3.50
C MET A 86 4.73 -11.92 4.01
N GLU A 87 5.46 -12.95 4.48
CA GLU A 87 4.84 -14.13 5.08
C GLU A 87 4.27 -13.78 6.46
N LEU A 88 5.00 -13.00 7.26
CA LEU A 88 4.51 -12.51 8.55
C LEU A 88 3.24 -11.67 8.38
N ILE A 89 3.25 -10.69 7.48
CA ILE A 89 2.08 -9.83 7.21
C ILE A 89 0.86 -10.69 6.81
N ALA A 90 1.05 -11.65 5.92
CA ALA A 90 -0.04 -12.53 5.48
C ALA A 90 -0.60 -13.39 6.62
N ASN A 91 0.26 -13.91 7.50
CA ASN A 91 -0.15 -14.72 8.65
C ASN A 91 -0.97 -13.89 9.65
N GLU A 92 -0.57 -12.65 9.94
CA GLU A 92 -1.30 -11.80 10.89
C GLU A 92 -2.67 -11.35 10.33
N LEU A 93 -2.78 -11.10 9.02
CA LEU A 93 -4.05 -10.67 8.40
C LEU A 93 -5.07 -11.80 8.20
N THR A 94 -4.65 -13.06 8.29
CA THR A 94 -5.52 -14.24 8.09
C THR A 94 -5.90 -14.97 9.37
N ARG A 95 -5.47 -14.42 10.52
CA ARG A 95 -5.70 -14.98 11.85
C ARG A 95 -7.13 -14.85 12.36
#